data_AF-A0A7C7GJW1-F1
#
_entry.id   AF-A0A7C7GJW1-F1
#
_cell.length_a   1.000
_cell.length_b   1.000
_cell.length_c   1.000
_cell.angle_alpha   90.00
_cell.angle_beta   90.00
_cell.angle_gamma   90.00
#
_symmetry.space_group_name_H-M   'P 1'
#
loop_
_entity.id
_entity.type
_entity.pdbx_description
1 polymer ?
#
loop_
_entity_poly.entity_id
_entity_poly.type
_entity_poly.pdbx_seq_one_letter_code
_entity_poly.pdbx_strand_id
1 'polypeptide(L)'
;HIDLYRLDSFAEIEALGLEEYLFSNNVSLIEWPEKLRQESDPSGNLELGIEERIEVRISIKEKNCRTFDIIVIGQNQRSLPHIL
;
A
#
# COMPACT_ATOMS: atom_id res chain seq x y z
N HIS A 1 -4.96 10.30 3.85
CA HIS A 1 -5.62 9.11 4.38
C HIS A 1 -6.74 8.76 3.41
N ILE A 2 -6.77 7.52 2.96
CA ILE A 2 -7.66 7.02 1.91
C ILE A 2 -8.24 5.71 2.44
N ASP A 3 -9.56 5.55 2.37
CA ASP A 3 -10.26 4.33 2.76
C ASP A 3 -11.02 3.79 1.54
N LEU A 4 -10.62 2.61 1.06
CA LEU A 4 -11.15 1.99 -0.15
C LEU A 4 -12.28 0.99 0.13
N TYR A 5 -12.73 0.84 1.38
CA TYR A 5 -13.73 -0.16 1.78
C TYR A 5 -15.00 -0.15 0.91
N ARG A 6 -15.45 1.05 0.51
CA ARG A 6 -16.73 1.26 -0.21
C ARG A 6 -16.63 1.16 -1.73
N LEU A 7 -15.44 0.93 -2.27
CA LEU A 7 -15.23 0.83 -3.72
C LEU A 7 -15.24 -0.63 -4.13
N ASP A 8 -15.97 -0.92 -5.20
CA ASP A 8 -16.27 -2.29 -5.61
C ASP A 8 -15.39 -2.76 -6.77
N SER A 9 -14.77 -1.84 -7.50
CA SER A 9 -13.87 -2.17 -8.61
C SER A 9 -12.67 -1.23 -8.72
N PHE A 10 -11.59 -1.72 -9.34
CA PHE A 10 -10.43 -0.90 -9.66
C PHE A 10 -10.80 0.31 -10.55
N ALA A 11 -11.74 0.14 -11.48
CA ALA A 11 -12.19 1.24 -12.36
C ALA A 11 -12.82 2.41 -11.59
N GLU A 12 -13.52 2.14 -10.48
CA GLU A 12 -14.03 3.20 -9.61
C GLU A 12 -12.90 3.94 -8.90
N ILE A 13 -11.84 3.23 -8.52
CA ILE A 13 -10.66 3.80 -7.88
C ILE A 13 -9.89 4.68 -8.86
N GLU A 14 -9.67 4.22 -10.09
CA GLU A 14 -9.00 4.97 -11.15
C GLU A 14 -9.77 6.27 -11.48
N ALA A 15 -11.11 6.22 -11.50
CA ALA A 15 -11.95 7.40 -11.74
C ALA A 15 -11.85 8.48 -10.64
N LEU A 16 -11.32 8.16 -9.45
CA LEU A 16 -11.11 9.14 -8.38
C LEU A 16 -9.87 10.02 -8.58
N GLY A 17 -8.97 9.67 -9.50
CA GLY A 17 -7.76 10.46 -9.76
C GLY A 17 -6.80 10.51 -8.57
N LEU A 18 -6.55 9.37 -7.92
CA LEU A 18 -5.74 9.31 -6.69
C LEU A 18 -4.24 9.54 -6.90
N GLU A 19 -3.78 9.56 -8.16
CA GLU A 19 -2.38 9.66 -8.56
C GLU A 19 -1.70 10.90 -7.96
N GLU A 20 -2.38 12.04 -7.96
CA GLU A 20 -1.83 13.30 -7.42
C GLU A 20 -1.49 13.20 -5.93
N TYR A 21 -2.25 12.38 -5.18
CA TYR A 21 -2.01 12.15 -3.76
C TYR A 21 -0.95 11.08 -3.54
N LEU A 22 -1.01 9.97 -4.29
CA LEU A 22 -0.13 8.81 -4.15
C LEU A 22 1.31 9.12 -4.57
N PHE A 23 1.51 9.92 -5.62
CA PHE A 23 2.83 10.26 -6.16
C PHE A 23 3.37 11.62 -5.68
N SER A 24 2.70 12.25 -4.71
CA SER A 24 3.24 13.42 -4.04
C SER A 24 4.37 13.04 -3.07
N ASN A 25 5.20 14.00 -2.66
CA ASN A 25 6.22 13.80 -1.62
C ASN A 25 5.64 13.70 -0.19
N ASN A 26 4.33 13.47 -0.05
CA ASN A 26 3.64 13.35 1.22
C ASN A 26 3.50 11.88 1.63
N VAL A 27 2.94 11.66 2.83
CA VAL A 27 2.61 10.31 3.30
C VAL A 27 1.13 10.03 3.04
N SER A 28 0.87 8.98 2.26
CA SER A 28 -0.46 8.44 2.03
C SER A 28 -0.67 7.17 2.85
N LEU A 29 -1.67 7.18 3.73
CA LEU A 29 -2.15 5.99 4.46
C LEU A 29 -3.40 5.47 3.76
N ILE A 30 -3.37 4.21 3.31
CA ILE A 30 -4.45 3.57 2.57
C ILE A 30 -4.99 2.39 3.40
N GLU A 31 -6.29 2.44 3.71
CA GLU A 31 -7.02 1.30 4.27
C GLU A 31 -7.67 0.48 3.15
N TRP A 32 -7.75 -0.83 3.36
CA TRP A 32 -8.21 -1.82 2.35
C TRP A 32 -7.40 -1.80 1.04
N PRO A 33 -6.04 -1.80 1.08
CA PRO A 33 -5.20 -1.71 -0.11
C PRO A 33 -5.33 -2.91 -1.06
N GLU A 34 -5.91 -4.03 -0.62
CA GLU A 34 -6.23 -5.17 -1.48
C GLU A 34 -7.17 -4.83 -2.62
N LYS A 35 -7.96 -3.75 -2.51
CA LYS A 35 -8.80 -3.23 -3.59
C LYS A 35 -7.99 -2.68 -4.78
N LEU A 36 -6.70 -2.42 -4.56
CA LEU A 36 -5.74 -2.01 -5.59
C LEU A 36 -5.00 -3.21 -6.20
N ARG A 37 -5.27 -4.46 -5.80
CA ARG A 37 -4.58 -5.62 -6.38
C ARG A 37 -5.30 -6.07 -7.64
N GLN A 38 -4.53 -6.41 -8.67
CA GLN A 38 -5.08 -7.17 -9.80
C GLN A 38 -5.43 -8.58 -9.33
N GLU A 39 -6.68 -8.99 -9.56
CA GLU A 39 -7.13 -10.37 -9.29
C GLU A 39 -6.27 -11.41 -10.02
N SER A 40 -5.70 -11.04 -11.17
CA SER A 40 -4.86 -11.90 -12.01
C SER A 40 -3.37 -11.89 -11.65
N ASP A 41 -2.91 -11.05 -10.71
CA ASP A 41 -1.50 -10.92 -10.38
C ASP A 41 -1.13 -11.74 -9.12
N PRO A 42 -0.49 -12.92 -9.28
CA PRO A 42 -0.06 -13.74 -8.16
C PRO A 42 1.13 -13.15 -7.39
N SER A 43 1.83 -12.15 -7.96
CA SER A 43 2.95 -11.48 -7.28
C SER A 43 2.49 -10.50 -6.20
N GLY A 44 1.21 -10.13 -6.22
CA GLY A 44 0.63 -9.25 -5.21
C GLY A 44 1.11 -7.81 -5.33
N ASN A 45 1.45 -7.35 -6.53
CA ASN A 45 1.68 -5.93 -6.76
C ASN A 45 0.36 -5.15 -6.65
N LEU A 46 0.49 -3.87 -6.33
CA LEU A 46 -0.64 -2.96 -6.34
C LEU A 46 -0.65 -2.23 -7.69
N GLU A 47 -1.84 -1.99 -8.22
CA GLU A 47 -2.06 -1.09 -9.34
C GLU A 47 -1.71 0.36 -8.94
N LEU A 48 -1.76 1.27 -9.91
CA LEU A 48 -1.34 2.67 -9.75
C LEU A 48 0.15 2.83 -9.41
N GLY A 49 1.01 1.90 -9.84
CA GLY A 49 2.48 2.03 -9.76
C GLY A 49 3.04 2.13 -8.34
N ILE A 50 2.36 1.57 -7.34
CA ILE A 50 2.77 1.63 -5.92
C ILE A 50 3.78 0.52 -5.62
N GLU A 51 5.00 0.69 -6.14
CA GLU A 51 6.08 -0.29 -6.00
C GLU A 51 6.77 -0.23 -4.62
N GLU A 52 7.01 0.99 -4.12
CA GLU A 52 7.64 1.23 -2.82
C GLU A 52 6.58 1.55 -1.76
N ARG A 53 6.48 0.73 -0.71
CA ARG A 53 5.45 0.91 0.33
C ARG A 53 5.79 0.19 1.63
N ILE A 54 5.06 0.57 2.67
CA ILE A 54 5.01 -0.18 3.93
C ILE A 54 3.64 -0.84 4.00
N GLU A 55 3.60 -2.16 4.03
CA GLU A 55 2.38 -2.91 4.30
C GLU A 55 2.29 -3.20 5.80
N VAL A 56 1.14 -2.85 6.40
CA VAL A 56 0.81 -3.20 7.79
C VAL A 56 -0.38 -4.14 7.76
N ARG A 57 -0.18 -5.38 8.21
CA ARG A 57 -1.26 -6.37 8.34
C ARG A 57 -1.61 -6.51 9.81
N ILE A 58 -2.89 -6.30 10.14
CA ILE A 58 -3.39 -6.36 11.51
C ILE A 58 -4.26 -7.61 11.63
N SER A 59 -3.86 -8.53 12.51
CA SER A 59 -4.59 -9.78 12.75
C SER A 59 -5.14 -9.82 14.17
N ILE A 60 -6.37 -10.34 14.33
CA ILE A 60 -6.97 -10.59 15.64
C ILE A 60 -6.45 -11.93 16.17
N LYS A 61 -5.73 -11.91 17.29
CA LYS A 61 -5.27 -13.13 17.97
C LYS A 61 -6.25 -13.58 19.05
N GLU A 62 -6.70 -12.63 19.87
CA GLU A 62 -7.66 -12.83 20.97
C GLU A 62 -8.50 -11.56 21.15
N LYS A 63 -9.52 -11.58 22.02
CA LYS A 63 -10.45 -10.45 22.28
C LYS A 63 -9.72 -9.10 22.37
N ASN A 64 -8.66 -9.04 23.19
CA ASN A 64 -7.87 -7.82 23.46
C ASN A 64 -6.42 -7.91 22.93
N CYS A 65 -6.11 -8.85 22.03
CA CYS A 65 -4.77 -9.01 21.48
C CYS A 65 -4.80 -8.89 19.95
N ARG A 66 -3.90 -8.08 19.40
CA ARG A 66 -3.69 -7.91 17.95
C ARG A 66 -2.24 -8.16 17.62
N THR A 67 -2.00 -8.72 16.44
CA THR A 67 -0.66 -8.84 15.86
C THR A 67 -0.56 -7.87 14.70
N PHE A 68 0.57 -7.19 14.62
CA PHE A 68 0.91 -6.25 13.56
C PHE A 68 2.13 -6.80 12.82
N ASP A 69 1.93 -7.21 11.59
CA ASP A 69 3.02 -7.57 10.69
C ASP A 69 3.33 -6.37 9.80
N ILE A 70 4.54 -5.84 9.93
CA ILE A 70 5.00 -4.65 9.20
C ILE A 70 6.06 -5.10 8.21
N ILE A 71 5.79 -4.91 6.92
CA ILE A 71 6.66 -5.32 5.82
C ILE A 71 6.97 -4.08 5.00
N VAL A 72 8.25 -3.87 4.71
CA VAL A 72 8.68 -2.83 3.78
C VAL A 72 8.97 -3.46 2.43
N ILE A 73 8.37 -2.91 1.38
CA ILE A 73 8.43 -3.40 0.00
C ILE A 73 9.12 -2.34 -0.86
N GLY A 74 9.93 -2.78 -1.83
CA GLY A 74 10.53 -1.89 -2.81
C GLY A 74 11.70 -1.05 -2.30
N GLN A 75 12.28 -1.33 -1.12
CA GLN A 75 13.53 -0.66 -0.74
C GLN A 75 14.66 -1.12 -1.68
N ASN A 76 14.96 -0.29 -2.67
CA ASN A 76 16.32 -0.20 -3.17
C ASN A 76 17.22 -0.01 -1.94
N GLN A 77 18.19 -0.90 -1.73
CA GLN A 77 19.16 -0.71 -0.65
C GLN A 77 19.71 0.70 -0.78
N ARG A 78 19.37 1.62 0.14
CA ARG A 78 20.05 2.90 0.24
C ARG A 78 21.49 2.56 0.58
N SER A 79 22.36 2.51 -0.43
CA SER A 79 23.79 2.52 -0.22
C SER A 79 24.11 3.81 0.53
N LEU A 80 24.74 3.68 1.70
CA LEU A 80 25.31 4.82 2.40
C LEU A 80 26.15 5.62 1.39
N PRO A 81 25.93 6.94 1.23
CA PRO A 81 26.82 7.73 0.41
C PRO A 81 28.24 7.52 0.97
N HIS A 82 29.15 7.07 0.12
CA HIS A 82 30.57 7.10 0.45
C HIS A 82 30.91 8.57 0.68
N ILE A 83 31.10 8.94 1.95
CA ILE A 83 31.70 10.22 2.31
C ILE A 83 33.17 10.07 1.90
N LEU A 84 33.53 10.68 0.76
CA LEU A 84 34.92 10.87 0.32
C LEU A 84 35.56 12.02 1.11
#